data_AF-A0A2U2JCC2-F1
#
_entry.id   AF-A0A2U2JCC2-F1
#
_cell.length_a   1.000
_cell.length_b   1.000
_cell.length_c   1.000
_cell.angle_alpha   90.00
_cell.angle_beta   90.00
_cell.angle_gamma   90.00
#
_symmetry.space_group_name_H-M   'P 1'
#
loop_
_entity.id
_entity.type
_entity.pdbx_description
1 polymer ?
#
loop_
_entity_poly.entity_id
_entity_poly.type
_entity_poly.pdbx_seq_one_letter_code
_entity_poly.pdbx_strand_id
1 'polypeptide(L)'
;MIFTSCISQKIFKEKNGFLRVEAEDFYLQTNDSVRKWYVVDKNFTTDLKDADFSHSKSASKNKYVEILPDTRQTHADKLIRKENFSNVPGIAVLHYKVNIKNPGRYYVWVKAFSTGSEDNGIHVGLNGKWPNSGKRMQWCKGKRSWYWESKQRTKEVHCGIENAIYLDIEKAGEHTIQFSMREDGFEMDEWLITSDKNYNPRNIK
;
A
#
# COMPACT_ATOMS: atom_id res chain seq x y z
N MET A 1 -4.56 5.73 40.00
CA MET A 1 -5.37 5.40 38.82
C MET A 1 -4.78 6.12 37.63
N ILE A 2 -4.09 5.40 36.75
CA ILE A 2 -3.63 5.96 35.48
C ILE A 2 -4.75 5.68 34.48
N PHE A 3 -5.43 6.73 34.03
CA PHE A 3 -6.37 6.62 32.92
C PHE A 3 -5.55 6.37 31.65
N THR A 4 -5.49 5.12 31.22
CA THR A 4 -5.03 4.76 29.88
C THR A 4 -6.00 5.39 28.90
N SER A 5 -5.59 6.48 28.24
CA SER A 5 -6.33 7.05 27.12
C SER A 5 -6.48 5.95 26.06
N CYS A 6 -7.69 5.41 25.94
CA CYS A 6 -8.03 4.52 24.85
C CYS A 6 -8.14 5.41 23.62
N ILE A 7 -7.03 5.58 22.89
CA ILE A 7 -7.05 6.29 21.61
C ILE A 7 -8.06 5.55 20.73
N SER A 8 -9.19 6.18 20.48
CA SER A 8 -10.23 5.63 19.61
C SER A 8 -9.61 5.36 18.24
N GLN A 9 -9.60 4.10 17.85
CA GLN A 9 -9.08 3.66 16.57
C GLN A 9 -9.86 4.33 15.43
N LYS A 10 -9.15 4.98 14.51
CA LYS A 10 -9.78 5.63 13.35
C LYS A 10 -10.40 4.55 12.44
N ILE A 11 -11.71 4.63 12.23
CA ILE A 11 -12.46 3.78 11.31
C ILE A 11 -12.89 4.63 10.12
N PHE A 12 -12.36 4.32 8.95
CA PHE A 12 -12.69 5.03 7.71
C PHE A 12 -14.05 4.59 7.20
N LYS A 13 -14.88 5.54 6.73
CA LYS A 13 -16.24 5.24 6.29
C LYS A 13 -16.32 5.33 4.78
N GLU A 14 -16.68 4.22 4.14
CA GLU A 14 -17.05 4.21 2.73
C GLU A 14 -18.32 5.03 2.50
N LYS A 15 -18.35 5.75 1.38
CA LYS A 15 -19.49 6.57 0.96
C LYS A 15 -19.74 6.33 -0.53
N ASN A 16 -20.96 5.87 -0.85
CA ASN A 16 -21.46 5.71 -2.23
C ASN A 16 -20.50 4.93 -3.16
N GLY A 17 -19.98 3.82 -2.68
CA GLY A 17 -19.04 2.99 -3.41
C GLY A 17 -17.61 3.53 -3.43
N PHE A 18 -17.23 4.51 -2.60
CA PHE A 18 -15.90 5.12 -2.62
C PHE A 18 -15.32 5.34 -1.22
N LEU A 19 -14.02 5.11 -1.07
CA LEU A 19 -13.24 5.48 0.10
C LEU A 19 -11.79 5.77 -0.30
N ARG A 20 -11.21 6.85 0.22
CA ARG A 20 -9.79 7.22 0.07
C ARG A 20 -9.17 7.48 1.45
N VAL A 21 -7.93 7.03 1.64
CA VAL A 21 -7.24 6.98 2.92
C VAL A 21 -5.77 7.32 2.72
N GLU A 22 -5.21 8.13 3.63
CA GLU A 22 -3.77 8.39 3.70
C GLU A 22 -3.05 7.16 4.22
N ALA A 23 -1.91 6.84 3.64
CA ALA A 23 -1.19 5.62 3.96
C ALA A 23 -0.66 5.62 5.40
N GLU A 24 -0.28 6.78 5.95
CA GLU A 24 0.22 6.89 7.33
C GLU A 24 -0.85 6.73 8.42
N ASP A 25 -2.14 6.74 8.07
CA ASP A 25 -3.24 6.58 9.04
C ASP A 25 -3.57 5.10 9.36
N PHE A 26 -2.63 4.16 9.18
CA PHE A 26 -2.81 2.77 9.61
C PHE A 26 -2.92 2.69 11.14
N TYR A 27 -3.68 1.73 11.65
CA TYR A 27 -3.84 1.58 13.12
C TYR A 27 -2.91 0.52 13.73
N LEU A 28 -2.42 -0.40 12.90
CA LEU A 28 -1.61 -1.54 13.33
C LEU A 28 -0.67 -1.91 12.19
N GLN A 29 0.53 -2.33 12.58
CA GLN A 29 1.47 -3.02 11.73
C GLN A 29 1.83 -4.37 12.37
N THR A 30 2.00 -5.41 11.55
CA THR A 30 2.42 -6.75 11.98
C THR A 30 3.45 -7.36 11.03
N ASN A 31 4.11 -8.44 11.45
CA ASN A 31 5.11 -9.18 10.66
C ASN A 31 6.26 -8.26 10.19
N ASP A 32 6.71 -7.40 11.09
CA ASP A 32 7.65 -6.31 10.85
C ASP A 32 9.08 -6.59 11.37
N SER A 33 9.42 -7.87 11.62
CA SER A 33 10.73 -8.26 12.14
C SER A 33 11.84 -8.27 11.10
N VAL A 34 11.49 -8.38 9.82
CA VAL A 34 12.46 -8.46 8.69
C VAL A 34 12.50 -7.16 7.91
N ARG A 35 11.33 -6.60 7.63
CA ARG A 35 11.12 -5.30 6.99
C ARG A 35 9.96 -4.62 7.68
N LYS A 36 9.98 -3.29 7.71
CA LYS A 36 9.01 -2.50 8.47
C LYS A 36 8.63 -1.25 7.71
N TRP A 37 7.36 -0.89 7.77
CA TRP A 37 6.86 0.40 7.33
C TRP A 37 7.19 1.48 8.35
N TYR A 38 7.75 2.58 7.87
CA TYR A 38 8.01 3.79 8.63
C TYR A 38 7.16 4.92 8.06
N VAL A 39 6.62 5.77 8.94
CA VAL A 39 5.97 7.02 8.53
C VAL A 39 7.07 8.04 8.27
N VAL A 40 7.17 8.49 7.01
CA VAL A 40 8.18 9.45 6.58
C VAL A 40 7.55 10.82 6.44
N ASP A 41 8.00 11.76 7.27
CA ASP A 41 7.67 13.18 7.19
C ASP A 41 8.93 14.04 7.18
N LYS A 42 8.78 15.37 7.21
CA LYS A 42 9.92 16.31 7.17
C LYS A 42 10.94 16.13 8.30
N ASN A 43 10.58 15.46 9.39
CA ASN A 43 11.44 15.25 10.55
C ASN A 43 11.95 13.81 10.65
N PHE A 44 11.52 12.92 9.74
CA PHE A 44 11.98 11.54 9.74
C PHE A 44 13.47 11.47 9.39
N THR A 45 14.23 10.76 10.23
CA THR A 45 15.64 10.44 9.99
C THR A 45 15.88 8.98 10.35
N THR A 46 16.81 8.33 9.66
CA THR A 46 17.11 6.91 9.85
C THR A 46 18.57 6.63 9.51
N ASP A 47 19.17 5.66 10.21
CA ASP A 47 20.49 5.09 9.86
C ASP A 47 20.34 3.80 9.04
N LEU A 48 19.10 3.38 8.75
CA LEU A 48 18.83 2.23 7.90
C LEU A 48 19.25 2.53 6.46
N LYS A 49 19.61 1.49 5.71
CA LYS A 49 19.88 1.64 4.27
C LYS A 49 18.61 2.11 3.58
N ASP A 50 18.76 3.24 2.90
CA ASP A 50 17.78 3.95 2.09
C ASP A 50 18.60 4.83 1.14
N ALA A 51 18.39 4.71 -0.18
CA ALA A 51 19.10 5.55 -1.15
C ALA A 51 18.25 6.68 -1.70
N ASP A 52 16.97 6.74 -1.35
CA ASP A 52 16.07 7.75 -1.81
C ASP A 52 16.14 8.99 -0.92
N PHE A 53 15.98 10.16 -1.53
CA PHE A 53 15.74 11.37 -0.75
C PHE A 53 14.29 11.36 -0.29
N SER A 54 14.01 11.91 0.89
CA SER A 54 12.62 12.00 1.36
C SER A 54 11.70 12.69 0.34
N HIS A 55 10.68 11.97 -0.12
CA HIS A 55 9.63 12.50 -1.00
C HIS A 55 8.45 13.13 -0.24
N SER A 56 8.62 13.38 1.06
CA SER A 56 7.54 13.84 1.95
C SER A 56 6.92 15.15 1.49
N LYS A 57 7.71 16.13 1.04
CA LYS A 57 7.21 17.46 0.62
C LYS A 57 6.21 17.44 -0.53
N SER A 58 6.21 16.41 -1.38
CA SER A 58 5.30 16.28 -2.52
C SER A 58 4.18 15.26 -2.27
N ALA A 59 4.25 14.52 -1.16
CA ALA A 59 3.21 13.59 -0.75
C ALA A 59 1.98 14.32 -0.19
N SER A 60 0.84 13.64 -0.17
CA SER A 60 -0.35 14.13 0.54
C SER A 60 0.01 14.42 1.99
N LYS A 61 -0.51 15.53 2.53
CA LYS A 61 -0.23 15.99 3.92
C LYS A 61 1.25 16.11 4.30
N ASN A 62 2.15 16.12 3.33
CA ASN A 62 3.59 16.07 3.51
C ASN A 62 4.10 14.81 4.23
N LYS A 63 3.41 13.67 4.08
CA LYS A 63 3.77 12.39 4.73
C LYS A 63 3.45 11.21 3.81
N TYR A 64 4.15 10.10 4.03
CA TYR A 64 3.89 8.83 3.37
C TYR A 64 4.42 7.69 4.25
N VAL A 65 4.29 6.45 3.80
CA VAL A 65 4.93 5.30 4.44
C VAL A 65 5.89 4.61 3.50
N GLU A 66 7.01 4.12 4.05
CA GLU A 66 8.08 3.47 3.31
C GLU A 66 8.55 2.20 4.00
N ILE A 67 8.87 1.17 3.22
CA ILE A 67 9.39 -0.10 3.73
C ILE A 67 10.91 -0.07 3.84
N LEU A 68 11.42 -0.10 5.06
CA LEU A 68 12.86 -0.11 5.34
C LEU A 68 13.31 -1.36 6.11
N PRO A 69 14.61 -1.72 6.05
CA PRO A 69 15.64 -1.14 5.18
C PRO A 69 15.39 -1.43 3.70
N ASP A 70 15.69 -0.47 2.83
CA ASP A 70 15.70 -0.65 1.39
C ASP A 70 17.06 -1.21 0.96
N THR A 71 17.08 -2.51 0.72
CA THR A 71 18.31 -3.22 0.41
C THR A 71 18.48 -3.55 -1.07
N ARG A 72 17.41 -3.40 -1.86
CA ARG A 72 17.38 -3.74 -3.28
C ARG A 72 16.84 -2.57 -4.11
N GLN A 73 17.72 -1.61 -4.33
CA GLN A 73 17.43 -0.37 -5.06
C GLN A 73 17.44 -0.57 -6.57
N THR A 74 18.32 -1.45 -7.04
CA THR A 74 18.58 -1.65 -8.47
C THR A 74 18.70 -3.13 -8.81
N HIS A 75 18.70 -3.43 -10.11
CA HIS A 75 18.94 -4.79 -10.62
C HIS A 75 20.34 -5.33 -10.26
N ALA A 76 21.29 -4.47 -9.88
CA ALA A 76 22.61 -4.88 -9.44
C ALA A 76 22.61 -5.42 -7.99
N ASP A 77 21.60 -5.04 -7.19
CA ASP A 77 21.44 -5.53 -5.83
C ASP A 77 20.87 -6.95 -5.82
N LYS A 78 21.36 -7.77 -4.87
CA LYS A 78 20.97 -9.16 -4.77
C LYS A 78 19.50 -9.29 -4.34
N LEU A 79 18.71 -10.03 -5.12
CA LEU A 79 17.37 -10.44 -4.71
C LEU A 79 17.43 -11.53 -3.63
N ILE A 80 16.88 -11.25 -2.46
CA ILE A 80 16.78 -12.15 -1.32
C ILE A 80 15.29 -12.38 -1.00
N ARG A 81 14.83 -13.60 -1.29
CA ARG A 81 13.42 -13.98 -1.10
C ARG A 81 13.05 -14.00 0.38
N LYS A 82 11.83 -13.54 0.69
CA LYS A 82 11.27 -13.37 2.03
C LYS A 82 12.04 -12.37 2.90
N GLU A 83 12.84 -11.52 2.28
CA GLU A 83 13.58 -10.46 2.95
C GLU A 83 13.38 -9.13 2.25
N ASN A 84 14.03 -8.90 1.10
CA ASN A 84 13.84 -7.70 0.28
C ASN A 84 12.80 -7.89 -0.83
N PHE A 85 12.41 -9.14 -1.07
CA PHE A 85 11.40 -9.48 -2.05
C PHE A 85 10.53 -10.64 -1.60
N SER A 86 9.21 -10.54 -1.76
CA SER A 86 8.28 -11.65 -1.56
C SER A 86 7.14 -11.68 -2.56
N ASN A 87 7.09 -12.74 -3.36
CA ASN A 87 5.99 -12.98 -4.29
C ASN A 87 4.70 -13.49 -3.59
N VAL A 88 4.76 -13.75 -2.29
CA VAL A 88 3.62 -14.10 -1.43
C VAL A 88 3.46 -13.03 -0.35
N PRO A 89 2.22 -12.66 -0.01
CA PRO A 89 1.96 -11.61 0.98
C PRO A 89 2.28 -12.06 2.41
N GLY A 90 2.36 -11.08 3.31
CA GLY A 90 2.46 -11.32 4.75
C GLY A 90 3.77 -10.88 5.42
N ILE A 91 4.61 -10.09 4.74
CA ILE A 91 5.76 -9.41 5.35
C ILE A 91 5.46 -7.91 5.40
N ALA A 92 5.81 -7.23 6.50
CA ALA A 92 5.53 -5.82 6.75
C ALA A 92 4.07 -5.48 6.41
N VAL A 93 3.14 -5.82 7.29
CA VAL A 93 1.71 -5.72 7.01
C VAL A 93 1.11 -4.51 7.71
N LEU A 94 0.57 -3.57 6.94
CA LEU A 94 -0.26 -2.47 7.46
C LEU A 94 -1.73 -2.88 7.52
N HIS A 95 -2.44 -2.39 8.53
CA HIS A 95 -3.87 -2.66 8.75
C HIS A 95 -4.66 -1.37 8.90
N TYR A 96 -5.78 -1.30 8.19
CA TYR A 96 -6.71 -0.16 8.19
C TYR A 96 -8.11 -0.65 8.52
N LYS A 97 -8.79 0.00 9.48
CA LYS A 97 -10.21 -0.29 9.74
C LYS A 97 -11.08 0.53 8.84
N VAL A 98 -12.02 -0.14 8.18
CA VAL A 98 -13.02 0.50 7.34
C VAL A 98 -14.41 0.04 7.76
N ASN A 99 -15.40 0.90 7.56
CA ASN A 99 -16.81 0.56 7.64
C ASN A 99 -17.40 0.67 6.23
N ILE A 100 -17.82 -0.46 5.68
CA ILE A 100 -18.41 -0.59 4.35
C ILE A 100 -19.92 -0.57 4.50
N LYS A 101 -20.57 0.44 3.90
CA LYS A 101 -22.02 0.57 3.88
C LYS A 101 -22.63 -0.20 2.70
N ASN A 102 -21.94 -0.23 1.57
CA ASN A 102 -22.42 -0.84 0.32
C ASN A 102 -21.56 -2.08 -0.03
N PRO A 103 -22.02 -3.30 0.27
CA PRO A 103 -21.28 -4.51 -0.13
C PRO A 103 -21.14 -4.62 -1.64
N GLY A 104 -20.07 -5.26 -2.09
CA GLY A 104 -19.81 -5.48 -3.51
C GLY A 104 -18.33 -5.61 -3.82
N ARG A 105 -18.02 -5.56 -5.12
CA ARG A 105 -16.64 -5.52 -5.61
C ARG A 105 -16.10 -4.10 -5.53
N TYR A 106 -14.91 -3.97 -4.98
CA TYR A 106 -14.16 -2.73 -4.93
C TYR A 106 -12.81 -2.88 -5.62
N TYR A 107 -12.54 -2.05 -6.62
CA TYR A 107 -11.23 -1.92 -7.25
C TYR A 107 -10.31 -1.12 -6.35
N VAL A 108 -9.11 -1.65 -6.10
CA VAL A 108 -8.14 -0.99 -5.21
C VAL A 108 -7.17 -0.20 -6.07
N TRP A 109 -6.98 1.05 -5.70
CA TRP A 109 -5.95 1.92 -6.25
C TRP A 109 -5.01 2.33 -5.13
N VAL A 110 -3.73 2.42 -5.46
CA VAL A 110 -2.70 2.88 -4.53
C VAL A 110 -1.85 3.91 -5.26
N LYS A 111 -1.48 4.96 -4.55
CA LYS A 111 -0.58 6.03 -5.00
C LYS A 111 0.78 5.76 -4.39
N ALA A 112 1.74 5.47 -5.26
CA ALA A 112 3.08 5.11 -4.84
C ALA A 112 4.10 6.02 -5.51
N PHE A 113 5.24 6.19 -4.86
CA PHE A 113 6.45 6.73 -5.47
C PHE A 113 7.39 5.56 -5.70
N SER A 114 8.06 5.55 -6.84
CA SER A 114 9.09 4.57 -7.12
C SER A 114 10.13 5.21 -8.01
N THR A 115 11.37 5.13 -7.58
CA THR A 115 12.52 5.67 -8.29
C THR A 115 12.97 4.71 -9.38
N GLY A 116 12.97 3.41 -9.05
CA GLY A 116 13.51 2.33 -9.86
C GLY A 116 12.47 1.30 -10.29
N SER A 117 12.92 0.09 -10.62
CA SER A 117 12.03 -1.04 -10.97
C SER A 117 11.86 -2.05 -9.85
N GLU A 118 12.49 -1.81 -8.70
CA GLU A 118 12.72 -2.83 -7.66
C GLU A 118 11.93 -2.60 -6.38
N ASP A 119 11.32 -1.44 -6.26
CA ASP A 119 10.62 -0.82 -5.14
C ASP A 119 9.14 -0.56 -5.49
N ASN A 120 8.57 -1.35 -6.42
CA ASN A 120 7.40 -0.93 -7.19
C ASN A 120 6.23 -1.92 -7.15
N GLY A 121 6.12 -2.71 -6.09
CA GLY A 121 5.01 -3.62 -5.88
C GLY A 121 4.67 -3.92 -4.42
N ILE A 122 3.39 -4.23 -4.21
CA ILE A 122 2.80 -4.65 -2.94
C ILE A 122 1.70 -5.70 -3.17
N HIS A 123 1.14 -6.21 -2.08
CA HIS A 123 -0.10 -6.99 -2.08
C HIS A 123 -1.16 -6.30 -1.21
N VAL A 124 -2.44 -6.51 -1.54
CA VAL A 124 -3.60 -6.06 -0.77
C VAL A 124 -4.43 -7.25 -0.27
N GLY A 125 -4.97 -7.12 0.93
CA GLY A 125 -5.73 -8.14 1.65
C GLY A 125 -6.98 -7.59 2.29
N LEU A 126 -7.86 -8.51 2.71
CA LEU A 126 -9.13 -8.24 3.36
C LEU A 126 -9.35 -9.22 4.51
N ASN A 127 -9.60 -8.71 5.71
CA ASN A 127 -9.95 -9.49 6.90
C ASN A 127 -8.97 -10.64 7.20
N GLY A 128 -7.67 -10.38 7.10
CA GLY A 128 -6.60 -11.36 7.33
C GLY A 128 -6.36 -12.32 6.17
N LYS A 129 -7.11 -12.19 5.07
CA LYS A 129 -7.00 -13.04 3.88
C LYS A 129 -6.38 -12.27 2.72
N TRP A 130 -5.67 -13.01 1.87
CA TRP A 130 -4.98 -12.47 0.70
C TRP A 130 -5.57 -13.08 -0.59
N PRO A 131 -6.66 -12.50 -1.14
CA PRO A 131 -7.31 -13.03 -2.33
C PRO A 131 -6.36 -12.99 -3.52
N ASN A 132 -6.58 -13.85 -4.52
CA ASN A 132 -5.73 -13.88 -5.72
C ASN A 132 -5.74 -12.54 -6.45
N SER A 133 -6.87 -11.84 -6.50
CA SER A 133 -7.01 -10.49 -7.04
C SER A 133 -6.23 -9.43 -6.27
N GLY A 134 -5.83 -9.69 -5.02
CA GLY A 134 -5.06 -8.72 -4.22
C GLY A 134 -3.54 -8.84 -4.37
N LYS A 135 -3.03 -9.85 -5.08
CA LYS A 135 -1.59 -10.14 -5.12
C LYS A 135 -0.88 -9.38 -6.24
N ARG A 136 0.38 -8.99 -6.02
CA ARG A 136 1.32 -8.50 -7.05
C ARG A 136 0.79 -7.26 -7.79
N MET A 137 0.34 -6.28 -7.02
CA MET A 137 0.10 -4.95 -7.54
C MET A 137 1.43 -4.36 -8.01
N GLN A 138 1.47 -3.69 -9.16
CA GLN A 138 2.73 -3.34 -9.84
C GLN A 138 2.67 -1.98 -10.55
N TRP A 139 3.72 -1.16 -10.36
CA TRP A 139 3.92 0.13 -11.01
C TRP A 139 5.06 0.08 -12.04
N CYS A 140 4.72 0.02 -13.33
CA CYS A 140 5.69 0.18 -14.43
C CYS A 140 5.79 1.63 -14.96
N LYS A 141 4.83 2.50 -14.63
CA LYS A 141 4.75 3.89 -15.08
C LYS A 141 4.83 4.84 -13.88
N GLY A 142 4.97 6.14 -14.15
CA GLY A 142 4.91 7.17 -13.11
C GLY A 142 6.15 7.26 -12.22
N LYS A 143 7.30 6.78 -12.70
CA LYS A 143 8.56 6.83 -11.95
C LYS A 143 8.93 8.26 -11.57
N ARG A 144 9.52 8.40 -10.39
CA ARG A 144 9.93 9.69 -9.81
C ARG A 144 8.77 10.68 -9.63
N SER A 145 7.57 10.16 -9.39
CA SER A 145 6.38 10.94 -9.08
C SER A 145 5.39 10.09 -8.27
N TRP A 146 4.56 10.73 -7.43
CA TRP A 146 3.43 10.06 -6.80
C TRP A 146 2.40 9.68 -7.86
N TYR A 147 2.23 8.37 -8.09
CA TYR A 147 1.44 7.87 -9.22
C TYR A 147 0.44 6.80 -8.79
N TRP A 148 -0.80 6.98 -9.21
CA TRP A 148 -1.88 6.03 -8.98
C TRP A 148 -1.81 4.83 -9.92
N GLU A 149 -1.97 3.62 -9.39
CA GLU A 149 -2.05 2.39 -10.18
C GLU A 149 -3.07 1.39 -9.62
N SER A 150 -3.56 0.50 -10.50
CA SER A 150 -4.46 -0.62 -10.21
C SER A 150 -4.24 -1.76 -11.22
N LYS A 151 -3.00 -2.26 -11.28
CA LYS A 151 -2.59 -3.35 -12.19
C LYS A 151 -2.08 -4.55 -11.43
N GLN A 152 -2.55 -5.72 -11.81
CA GLN A 152 -2.03 -7.00 -11.30
C GLN A 152 -1.01 -7.57 -12.26
N ARG A 153 0.23 -7.72 -11.82
CA ARG A 153 1.25 -8.47 -12.54
C ARG A 153 0.88 -9.95 -12.68
N THR A 154 1.00 -10.49 -13.88
CA THR A 154 0.95 -11.93 -14.15
C THR A 154 2.28 -12.44 -14.73
N LYS A 155 2.35 -13.73 -15.06
CA LYS A 155 3.52 -14.29 -15.73
C LYS A 155 3.58 -13.80 -17.19
N GLU A 156 2.42 -13.62 -17.81
CA GLU A 156 2.23 -13.23 -19.20
C GLU A 156 2.28 -11.70 -19.38
N VAL A 157 1.77 -10.94 -18.41
CA VAL A 157 1.69 -9.48 -18.45
C VAL A 157 2.52 -8.89 -17.31
N HIS A 158 3.80 -8.64 -17.61
CA HIS A 158 4.80 -8.14 -16.65
C HIS A 158 4.38 -6.84 -15.97
N CYS A 159 3.87 -5.87 -16.73
CA CYS A 159 3.40 -4.59 -16.19
C CYS A 159 1.96 -4.61 -15.67
N GLY A 160 1.36 -5.79 -15.67
CA GLY A 160 0.07 -6.08 -15.09
C GLY A 160 -1.14 -5.70 -15.93
N ILE A 161 -2.24 -6.36 -15.59
CA ILE A 161 -3.55 -6.24 -16.21
C ILE A 161 -4.33 -5.17 -15.43
N GLU A 162 -4.89 -4.19 -16.13
CA GLU A 162 -5.69 -3.12 -15.52
C GLU A 162 -6.98 -3.67 -14.90
N ASN A 163 -7.43 -3.06 -13.80
CA ASN A 163 -8.65 -3.43 -13.08
C ASN A 163 -8.68 -4.89 -12.57
N ALA A 164 -7.52 -5.54 -12.51
CA ALA A 164 -7.37 -6.89 -11.97
C ALA A 164 -7.06 -6.89 -10.46
N ILE A 165 -6.82 -5.73 -9.87
CA ILE A 165 -6.70 -5.56 -8.42
C ILE A 165 -8.05 -5.16 -7.83
N TYR A 166 -8.68 -6.08 -7.11
CA TYR A 166 -9.97 -5.84 -6.45
C TYR A 166 -10.17 -6.70 -5.20
N LEU A 167 -11.06 -6.25 -4.33
CA LEU A 167 -11.56 -6.97 -3.16
C LEU A 167 -13.07 -7.18 -3.31
N ASP A 168 -13.54 -8.40 -3.08
CA ASP A 168 -14.96 -8.70 -2.97
C ASP A 168 -15.37 -8.64 -1.50
N ILE A 169 -16.23 -7.67 -1.15
CA ILE A 169 -16.70 -7.42 0.22
C ILE A 169 -18.18 -7.79 0.28
N GLU A 170 -18.48 -8.98 0.78
CA GLU A 170 -19.82 -9.57 0.71
C GLU A 170 -20.82 -9.03 1.74
N LYS A 171 -20.33 -8.41 2.83
CA LYS A 171 -21.16 -7.96 3.95
C LYS A 171 -20.89 -6.50 4.26
N ALA A 172 -21.91 -5.81 4.75
CA ALA A 172 -21.77 -4.46 5.28
C ALA A 172 -21.20 -4.53 6.71
N GLY A 173 -20.60 -3.44 7.16
CA GLY A 173 -20.04 -3.30 8.50
C GLY A 173 -18.53 -3.12 8.49
N GLU A 174 -17.90 -3.48 9.60
CA GLU A 174 -16.47 -3.27 9.78
C GLU A 174 -15.62 -4.35 9.10
N HIS A 175 -14.60 -3.90 8.38
CA HIS A 175 -13.59 -4.75 7.75
C HIS A 175 -12.20 -4.22 8.07
N THR A 176 -11.20 -5.07 7.89
CA THR A 176 -9.80 -4.66 7.86
C THR A 176 -9.26 -4.81 6.44
N ILE A 177 -8.82 -3.71 5.84
CA ILE A 177 -8.02 -3.72 4.61
C ILE A 177 -6.56 -3.74 5.00
N GLN A 178 -5.76 -4.53 4.28
CA GLN A 178 -4.36 -4.79 4.62
C GLN A 178 -3.48 -4.61 3.41
N PHE A 179 -2.26 -4.14 3.61
CA PHE A 179 -1.23 -4.07 2.59
C PHE A 179 0.03 -4.74 3.10
N SER A 180 0.68 -5.55 2.27
CA SER A 180 1.94 -6.21 2.62
C SER A 180 2.99 -6.02 1.55
N MET A 181 4.25 -6.01 1.98
CA MET A 181 5.41 -5.93 1.11
C MET A 181 5.40 -7.00 0.02
N ARG A 182 5.66 -6.58 -1.21
CA ARG A 182 6.24 -7.44 -2.25
C ARG A 182 7.71 -7.12 -2.46
N GLU A 183 8.08 -5.85 -2.37
CA GLU A 183 9.42 -5.31 -2.55
C GLU A 183 9.73 -4.31 -1.42
N ASP A 184 10.95 -4.32 -0.86
CA ASP A 184 11.39 -3.27 0.06
C ASP A 184 11.64 -1.95 -0.67
N GLY A 185 11.81 -0.85 0.06
CA GLY A 185 11.87 0.51 -0.50
C GLY A 185 10.53 1.03 -1.05
N PHE A 186 9.46 0.23 -1.04
CA PHE A 186 8.18 0.68 -1.57
C PHE A 186 7.61 1.86 -0.77
N GLU A 187 7.34 2.96 -1.46
CA GLU A 187 6.73 4.16 -0.89
C GLU A 187 5.23 4.25 -1.23
N MET A 188 4.39 4.46 -0.22
CA MET A 188 2.94 4.58 -0.36
C MET A 188 2.44 5.87 0.29
N ASP A 189 1.74 6.71 -0.49
CA ASP A 189 1.18 7.99 -0.04
C ASP A 189 -0.30 7.84 0.32
N GLU A 190 -1.07 7.25 -0.58
CA GLU A 190 -2.52 7.13 -0.42
C GLU A 190 -3.03 5.82 -1.03
N TRP A 191 -4.18 5.35 -0.56
CA TRP A 191 -4.92 4.30 -1.23
C TRP A 191 -6.41 4.64 -1.27
N LEU A 192 -7.11 4.04 -2.23
CA LEU A 192 -8.55 4.15 -2.33
C LEU A 192 -9.16 2.84 -2.81
N ILE A 193 -10.44 2.69 -2.51
CA ILE A 193 -11.29 1.65 -3.05
C ILE A 193 -12.49 2.29 -3.74
N THR A 194 -12.91 1.72 -4.86
CA THR A 194 -14.09 2.18 -5.59
C THR A 194 -14.88 1.04 -6.21
N SER A 195 -16.20 1.09 -6.19
CA SER A 195 -17.06 0.15 -6.93
C SER A 195 -17.19 0.50 -8.41
N ASP A 196 -16.77 1.70 -8.83
CA ASP A 196 -16.76 2.11 -10.23
C ASP A 196 -15.51 1.58 -10.94
N LYS A 197 -15.72 0.59 -11.82
CA LYS A 197 -14.66 -0.01 -12.64
C LYS A 197 -13.98 1.00 -13.57
N ASN A 198 -14.67 2.07 -13.93
CA ASN A 198 -14.19 3.08 -14.88
C ASN A 198 -13.52 4.27 -14.18
N TYR A 199 -13.54 4.32 -12.85
CA TYR A 199 -12.87 5.37 -12.10
C TYR A 199 -11.36 5.31 -12.31
N ASN A 200 -10.77 6.46 -12.64
CA ASN A 200 -9.34 6.59 -12.86
C ASN A 200 -8.81 7.86 -12.16
N PRO A 201 -8.13 7.73 -11.00
CA PRO A 201 -7.65 8.87 -10.22
C PRO A 201 -6.45 9.59 -10.87
N ARG A 202 -5.81 9.05 -11.90
CA ARG A 202 -4.68 9.72 -12.58
C ARG A 202 -5.07 10.99 -13.32
N ASN A 203 -6.32 11.07 -13.74
CA ASN A 203 -6.84 12.16 -14.55
C ASN A 203 -7.47 13.27 -13.70
N ILE A 204 -7.53 13.07 -12.38
CA ILE A 204 -8.12 14.01 -11.43
C ILE A 204 -6.95 14.79 -10.85
N LYS A 205 -6.87 16.08 -11.21
CA LYS A 205 -5.91 17.03 -10.63
C LYS A 205 -6.40 17.51 -9.27
#